data_AF-A0A6A2XXU5-F1
#
_entry.id   AF-A0A6A2XXU5-F1
#
_cell.length_a   1.000
_cell.length_b   1.000
_cell.length_c   1.000
_cell.angle_alpha   90.00
_cell.angle_beta   90.00
_cell.angle_gamma   90.00
#
_symmetry.space_group_name_H-M   'P 1'
#
loop_
_entity.id
_entity.type
_entity.pdbx_description
1 polymer ?
#
loop_
_entity_poly.entity_id
_entity_poly.type
_entity_poly.pdbx_seq_one_letter_code
_entity_poly.pdbx_strand_id
1 'polypeptide(L)'
;MTKMDCNKDEAIRAKELAEKKLAEMDVVGAKRFALKAQNLYPELDGLPQLLATLNVYISADKKINGEVDWYRVLAVQPFADEDTI
;
A
#
# COMPACT_ATOMS: atom_id res chain seq x y z
N MET A 1 -27.09 8.28 2.11
CA MET A 1 -25.62 8.39 1.97
C MET A 1 -25.04 7.02 2.27
N THR A 2 -24.74 6.25 1.23
CA THR A 2 -24.23 4.88 1.34
C THR A 2 -22.81 4.88 1.90
N LYS A 3 -22.55 3.98 2.84
CA LYS A 3 -21.26 3.81 3.55
C LYS A 3 -20.05 3.63 2.61
N MET A 4 -20.30 3.33 1.34
CA MET A 4 -19.33 3.17 0.26
C MET A 4 -18.61 4.48 -0.12
N ASP A 5 -19.28 5.63 -0.10
CA ASP A 5 -18.69 6.90 -0.56
C ASP A 5 -17.71 7.48 0.47
N CYS A 6 -17.99 7.31 1.77
CA CYS A 6 -17.10 7.79 2.83
C CYS A 6 -15.75 7.08 2.84
N ASN A 7 -15.72 5.78 2.49
CA ASN A 7 -14.48 5.00 2.41
C ASN A 7 -13.61 5.47 1.25
N LYS A 8 -14.22 5.88 0.13
CA LYS A 8 -13.52 6.43 -1.04
C LYS A 8 -12.87 7.77 -0.72
N ASP A 9 -13.60 8.69 -0.08
CA ASP A 9 -13.05 10.00 0.32
C ASP A 9 -11.89 9.85 1.31
N GLU A 10 -11.98 8.93 2.26
CA GLU A 10 -10.89 8.67 3.20
C GLU A 10 -9.68 8.00 2.53
N ALA A 11 -9.91 7.11 1.55
CA ALA A 11 -8.85 6.51 0.75
C ALA A 11 -8.12 7.56 -0.11
N ILE A 12 -8.84 8.51 -0.72
CA ILE A 12 -8.26 9.63 -1.49
C ILE A 12 -7.37 10.47 -0.57
N ARG A 13 -7.86 10.89 0.60
CA ARG A 13 -7.05 11.65 1.57
C ARG A 13 -5.80 10.89 2.02
N ALA A 14 -5.92 9.58 2.24
CA ALA A 14 -4.78 8.75 2.60
C ALA A 14 -3.75 8.65 1.45
N LYS A 15 -4.20 8.58 0.20
CA LYS A 15 -3.32 8.62 -0.99
C LYS A 15 -2.59 9.96 -1.11
N GLU A 16 -3.29 11.08 -0.97
CA GLU A 16 -2.67 12.43 -1.01
C GLU A 16 -1.61 12.58 0.08
N LEU A 17 -1.89 12.08 1.29
CA LEU A 17 -0.93 12.11 2.38
C LEU A 17 0.29 11.21 2.12
N ALA A 18 0.09 10.07 1.46
CA ALA A 18 1.19 9.22 1.01
C ALA A 18 2.08 9.92 -0.03
N GLU A 19 1.48 10.64 -0.99
CA GLU A 19 2.22 11.43 -1.99
C GLU A 19 3.01 12.58 -1.34
N LYS A 20 2.40 13.30 -0.38
CA LYS A 20 3.09 14.34 0.39
C LYS A 20 4.28 13.77 1.17
N LYS A 21 4.10 12.61 1.81
CA LYS A 21 5.17 11.92 2.54
C LYS A 21 6.30 11.47 1.63
N LEU A 22 5.97 11.00 0.42
CA LEU A 22 6.96 10.64 -0.58
C LEU A 22 7.76 11.87 -1.04
N ALA A 23 7.12 13.03 -1.19
CA ALA A 23 7.80 14.29 -1.50
C ALA A 23 8.75 14.76 -0.37
N GLU A 24 8.42 14.43 0.89
CA GLU A 24 9.28 14.63 2.06
C GLU A 24 10.41 13.57 2.18
N MET A 25 10.55 12.66 1.19
CA MET A 25 11.43 11.47 1.24
C MET A 25 11.13 10.49 2.38
N ASP A 26 9.98 10.61 3.05
CA ASP A 26 9.50 9.67 4.05
C ASP A 26 8.76 8.50 3.36
N VAL A 27 9.55 7.64 2.69
CA VAL A 27 9.02 6.50 1.91
C VAL A 27 8.31 5.48 2.80
N VAL A 28 8.79 5.29 4.03
CA VAL A 28 8.18 4.37 5.01
C VAL A 28 6.81 4.89 5.46
N GLY A 29 6.72 6.18 5.79
CA GLY A 29 5.47 6.86 6.12
C GLY A 29 4.49 6.82 4.94
N ALA A 30 4.97 7.13 3.73
CA ALA A 30 4.17 7.08 2.52
C ALA A 30 3.56 5.69 2.28
N LYS A 31 4.33 4.61 2.47
CA LYS A 31 3.83 3.23 2.32
C LYS A 31 2.74 2.89 3.33
N ARG A 32 2.84 3.37 4.57
CA ARG A 32 1.78 3.14 5.58
C ARG A 32 0.46 3.78 5.17
N PHE A 33 0.50 5.01 4.65
CA PHE A 33 -0.70 5.70 4.19
C PHE A 33 -1.26 5.11 2.89
N ALA A 34 -0.42 4.70 1.95
CA ALA A 34 -0.85 4.02 0.73
C ALA A 34 -1.53 2.68 1.04
N LEU A 35 -1.03 1.90 2.01
CA LEU A 35 -1.69 0.67 2.47
C LEU A 35 -3.02 0.96 3.18
N LYS A 36 -3.11 2.06 3.94
CA LYS A 36 -4.38 2.49 4.54
C LYS A 36 -5.42 2.79 3.45
N ALA A 37 -5.03 3.53 2.40
CA ALA A 37 -5.90 3.79 1.25
C ALA A 37 -6.34 2.49 0.56
N GLN A 38 -5.44 1.51 0.44
CA GLN A 38 -5.74 0.21 -0.17
C GLN A 38 -6.77 -0.57 0.64
N ASN A 39 -6.65 -0.58 1.97
CA ASN A 39 -7.60 -1.26 2.84
C ASN A 39 -8.98 -0.60 2.85
N LEU A 40 -9.04 0.72 2.64
CA LEU A 40 -10.29 1.47 2.59
C LEU A 40 -10.99 1.34 1.24
N TYR A 41 -10.24 1.42 0.15
CA TYR A 41 -10.76 1.34 -1.21
C TYR A 41 -9.69 0.75 -2.16
N PRO A 42 -9.65 -0.58 -2.33
CA PRO A 42 -8.64 -1.24 -3.16
C PRO A 42 -8.67 -0.81 -4.63
N GLU A 43 -9.85 -0.44 -5.13
CA GLU A 43 -10.10 0.02 -6.50
C GLU A 43 -9.76 1.50 -6.72
N LEU A 44 -9.03 2.13 -5.79
CA LEU A 44 -8.65 3.53 -5.91
C LEU A 44 -7.66 3.74 -7.06
N ASP A 45 -8.05 4.54 -8.04
CA ASP A 45 -7.22 4.86 -9.19
C ASP A 45 -5.86 5.46 -8.78
N GLY A 46 -4.80 4.96 -9.42
CA GLY A 46 -3.42 5.39 -9.18
C GLY A 46 -2.78 4.83 -7.90
N LEU A 47 -3.53 4.12 -7.06
CA LEU A 47 -2.99 3.53 -5.83
C LEU A 47 -2.00 2.38 -6.09
N PRO A 48 -2.27 1.44 -7.04
CA PRO A 48 -1.29 0.41 -7.39
C PRO A 48 0.04 0.99 -7.90
N GLN A 49 -0.02 2.06 -8.70
CA GLN A 49 1.15 2.76 -9.23
C GLN A 49 1.96 3.44 -8.11
N LEU A 50 1.29 4.07 -7.14
CA LEU A 50 1.93 4.66 -5.97
C LEU A 50 2.63 3.60 -5.12
N LEU A 51 1.96 2.48 -4.83
CA LEU A 51 2.56 1.36 -4.08
C LEU A 51 3.76 0.74 -4.80
N ALA A 52 3.68 0.57 -6.12
CA ALA A 52 4.80 0.09 -6.92
C ALA A 52 6.00 1.04 -6.83
N THR A 53 5.76 2.35 -6.97
CA THR A 53 6.80 3.39 -6.84
C THR A 53 7.46 3.32 -5.46
N LEU A 54 6.67 3.28 -4.39
CA LEU A 54 7.17 3.17 -3.02
C LEU A 54 7.98 1.89 -2.80
N ASN A 55 7.55 0.76 -3.35
CA ASN A 55 8.30 -0.49 -3.28
C ASN A 55 9.64 -0.41 -4.03
N VAL A 56 9.71 0.30 -5.16
CA VAL A 56 10.98 0.54 -5.88
C VAL A 56 11.92 1.39 -5.03
N TYR A 57 11.43 2.50 -4.46
CA TYR A 57 12.24 3.34 -3.55
C TYR A 57 12.77 2.55 -2.35
N ILE A 58 11.92 1.76 -1.69
CA ILE A 58 12.35 0.90 -0.57
C ILE A 58 13.35 -0.16 -1.03
N SER A 59 13.19 -0.74 -2.21
CA SER A 59 14.11 -1.76 -2.73
C SER A 59 15.45 -1.15 -3.14
N ALA A 60 15.44 0.08 -3.64
CA ALA A 60 16.66 0.85 -3.95
C ALA A 60 17.41 1.22 -2.67
N ASP A 61 16.69 1.66 -1.63
CA ASP A 61 17.27 2.01 -0.33
C ASP A 61 17.79 0.77 0.42
N LYS A 62 17.05 -0.34 0.41
CA LYS A 62 17.47 -1.59 1.04
C LYS A 62 18.70 -2.23 0.39
N LYS A 63 18.99 -1.96 -0.88
CA LYS A 63 20.28 -2.37 -1.49
C LYS A 63 21.47 -1.67 -0.83
N ILE A 64 21.25 -0.56 -0.12
CA ILE A 64 22.30 0.19 0.59
C ILE A 64 22.50 -0.31 2.02
N ASN A 65 21.58 -1.09 2.62
CA ASN A 65 21.66 -1.47 4.04
C ASN A 65 21.22 -2.91 4.42
N GLY A 66 21.36 -3.87 3.51
CA GLY A 66 21.69 -5.24 3.93
C GLY A 66 20.60 -6.16 4.49
N GLU A 67 19.30 -5.85 4.45
CA GLU A 67 18.27 -6.89 4.62
C GLU A 67 16.91 -6.51 3.99
N VAL A 68 16.60 -7.15 2.86
CA VAL A 68 15.27 -7.09 2.26
C VAL A 68 14.48 -8.32 2.67
N ASP A 69 13.55 -8.11 3.59
CA ASP A 69 12.50 -9.09 3.86
C ASP A 69 11.53 -9.17 2.65
N TRP A 70 11.90 -9.99 1.66
CA TRP A 70 11.16 -10.21 0.40
C TRP A 70 9.91 -11.09 0.60
N TYR A 71 9.71 -11.69 1.78
CA TYR A 71 8.63 -12.65 2.03
C TYR A 71 7.22 -12.06 2.10
N ARG A 72 7.08 -10.71 2.10
CA ARG A 72 5.78 -10.03 2.19
C ARG A 72 5.34 -9.35 0.88
N VAL A 73 6.17 -9.34 -0.16
CA VAL A 73 5.94 -8.53 -1.36
C VAL A 73 5.02 -9.20 -2.38
N LEU A 74 4.88 -10.54 -2.37
CA LEU A 74 4.03 -11.23 -3.36
C LEU A 74 2.63 -11.62 -2.89
N ALA A 75 2.29 -11.45 -1.61
CA ALA A 75 0.95 -11.68 -1.04
C ALA A 75 0.10 -12.75 -1.78
N VAL A 76 0.68 -13.93 -2.05
CA VAL A 76 -0.13 -15.12 -2.30
C VAL A 76 -0.74 -15.43 -0.94
N GLN A 77 -2.04 -15.17 -0.82
CA GLN A 77 -2.78 -15.63 0.34
C GLN A 77 -2.79 -17.17 0.29
N PRO A 78 -2.37 -17.89 1.34
CA PRO A 78 -2.88 -19.23 1.57
C PRO A 78 -4.29 -19.06 2.14
N PHE A 79 -5.25 -18.77 1.27
CA PHE A 79 -6.66 -18.94 1.59
C PHE A 79 -7.22 -20.00 0.65
N ALA A 80 -7.06 -21.24 1.08
CA ALA A 80 -7.96 -22.32 0.72
C ALA A 80 -8.29 -23.01 2.05
N ASP A 81 -9.20 -22.39 2.80
CA ASP A 81 -10.02 -23.16 3.74
C ASP A 81 -10.91 -24.04 2.86
N GLU A 82 -10.51 -25.30 2.68
CA GLU A 82 -11.37 -26.35 2.14
C GLU A 82 -11.88 -27.16 3.33
N ASP A 83 -12.81 -26.56 4.10
CA ASP A 83 -13.75 -27.33 4.92
C ASP A 83 -14.85 -27.84 3.97
N THR A 84 -14.64 -29.03 3.39
CA THR A 84 -15.72 -29.90 2.92
C THR A 84 -15.26 -31.36 2.91
N ILE A 85 -15.34 -32.05 4.05
CA ILE A 85 -15.82 -33.44 4.15
C ILE A 85 -16.58 -33.62 5.46
#